data_AF-A0A401FHW8-F1
#
_entry.id   AF-A0A401FHW8-F1
#
_cell.length_a   1.000
_cell.length_b   1.000
_cell.length_c   1.000
_cell.angle_alpha   90.00
_cell.angle_beta   90.00
_cell.angle_gamma   90.00
#
_symmetry.space_group_name_H-M   'P 1'
#
loop_
_entity.id
_entity.type
_entity.pdbx_description
1 polymer ?
#
loop_
_entity_poly.entity_id
_entity_poly.type
_entity_poly.pdbx_seq_one_letter_code
_entity_poly.pdbx_strand_id
1 'polypeptide(L)'
;MTQAYFYDEQLDQTDKQAFQNRAEIRELLEYERYTRDSGLYEQEANCYSDDALIHVSWYDGPATGYFEKVAAAHGGGAKHKIFTRRYGSMAIKRLLRCQL
;
A
#
# COMPACT_ATOMS: atom_id res chain seq x y z
N MET A 1 -18.91 26.41 12.26
CA MET A 1 -17.83 26.11 11.30
C MET A 1 -18.06 24.69 10.83
N THR A 2 -18.30 24.47 9.55
CA THR A 2 -18.46 23.12 8.97
C THR A 2 -17.10 22.45 8.93
N GLN A 3 -16.96 21.28 9.58
CA GLN A 3 -15.78 20.44 9.45
C GLN A 3 -15.67 19.99 7.99
N ALA A 4 -14.59 20.38 7.31
CA ALA A 4 -14.21 19.77 6.04
C ALA A 4 -13.48 18.46 6.35
N TYR A 5 -13.95 17.35 5.80
CA TYR A 5 -13.21 16.10 5.86
C TYR A 5 -12.23 16.03 4.69
N PHE A 6 -11.13 15.31 4.87
CA PHE A 6 -10.10 15.13 3.84
C PHE A 6 -10.67 14.65 2.48
N TYR A 7 -11.77 13.87 2.50
CA TYR A 7 -12.42 13.36 1.29
C TYR A 7 -13.33 14.37 0.58
N ASP A 8 -13.62 15.51 1.20
CA ASP A 8 -14.45 16.59 0.64
C ASP A 8 -13.63 17.58 -0.19
N GLU A 9 -12.30 17.58 -0.04
CA GLU A 9 -11.41 18.43 -0.82
C GLU A 9 -11.26 17.90 -2.25
N GLN A 10 -11.61 18.73 -3.24
CA GLN A 10 -11.26 18.42 -4.62
C GLN A 10 -9.74 18.48 -4.79
N LEU A 11 -9.13 17.33 -5.06
CA LEU A 11 -7.72 17.25 -5.36
C LEU A 11 -7.42 18.05 -6.64
N ASP A 12 -6.47 18.97 -6.55
CA ASP A 12 -6.02 19.76 -7.70
C ASP A 12 -5.44 18.83 -8.78
N GLN A 13 -6.07 18.82 -9.95
CA GLN A 13 -5.68 18.00 -11.12
C GLN A 13 -4.88 18.77 -12.16
N THR A 14 -4.59 20.06 -11.92
CA THR A 14 -3.90 20.92 -12.89
C THR A 14 -2.39 20.72 -12.87
N ASP A 15 -1.82 20.38 -11.70
CA ASP A 15 -0.42 19.96 -11.61
C ASP A 15 -0.23 18.53 -12.14
N LYS A 16 0.51 18.45 -13.26
CA LYS A 16 0.87 17.19 -13.91
C LYS A 16 1.73 16.29 -13.01
N GLN A 17 2.62 16.85 -12.19
CA GLN A 17 3.49 16.06 -11.33
C GLN A 17 2.69 15.46 -10.18
N ALA A 18 1.88 16.26 -9.48
CA ALA A 18 0.97 15.76 -8.46
C ALA A 18 0.00 14.70 -9.00
N PHE A 19 -0.48 14.85 -10.25
CA PHE A 19 -1.31 13.84 -10.90
C PHE A 19 -0.58 12.50 -11.10
N GLN A 20 0.66 12.51 -11.59
CA GLN A 20 1.44 11.29 -11.75
C GLN A 20 1.78 10.65 -10.40
N ASN A 21 2.23 11.43 -9.42
CA ASN A 21 2.54 10.92 -8.08
C ASN A 21 1.33 10.21 -7.44
N ARG A 22 0.12 10.74 -7.63
CA ARG A 22 -1.11 10.09 -7.15
C ARG A 22 -1.37 8.75 -7.84
N ALA A 23 -1.08 8.64 -9.12
CA ALA A 23 -1.20 7.39 -9.85
C ALA A 23 -0.19 6.35 -9.35
N GLU A 24 1.05 6.76 -9.09
CA GLU A 24 2.10 5.90 -8.53
C GLU A 24 1.78 5.43 -7.11
N ILE A 25 1.34 6.33 -6.21
CA ILE A 25 0.90 5.98 -4.85
C ILE A 25 -0.28 5.00 -4.90
N ARG A 26 -1.22 5.21 -5.82
CA ARG A 26 -2.36 4.31 -5.98
C ARG A 26 -1.90 2.91 -6.43
N GLU A 27 -0.98 2.82 -7.37
CA GLU A 27 -0.42 1.53 -7.82
C GLU A 27 0.28 0.79 -6.68
N LEU A 28 1.08 1.51 -5.87
CA LEU A 28 1.74 0.94 -4.69
C LEU A 28 0.73 0.40 -3.66
N LEU A 29 -0.33 1.16 -3.37
CA LEU A 29 -1.38 0.73 -2.44
C LEU A 29 -2.16 -0.48 -2.95
N GLU A 30 -2.46 -0.54 -4.25
CA GLU A 30 -3.11 -1.70 -4.86
C GLU A 30 -2.23 -2.95 -4.75
N TYR A 31 -0.91 -2.81 -4.88
CA TYR A 31 0.05 -3.90 -4.70
C TYR A 31 0.19 -4.35 -3.24
N GLU A 32 0.27 -3.42 -2.28
CA GLU A 32 0.29 -3.74 -0.84
C GLU A 32 -0.98 -4.50 -0.42
N ARG A 33 -2.17 -4.07 -0.88
CA ARG A 33 -3.41 -4.78 -0.58
C ARG A 33 -3.44 -6.18 -1.20
N TYR A 34 -2.92 -6.34 -2.42
CA TYR A 34 -2.85 -7.64 -3.09
C TYR A 34 -1.92 -8.61 -2.35
N THR A 35 -0.75 -8.16 -1.94
CA THR A 35 0.24 -8.99 -1.23
C THR A 35 -0.27 -9.41 0.14
N ARG A 36 -0.88 -8.49 0.90
CA ARG A 36 -1.56 -8.79 2.17
C ARG A 36 -2.67 -9.83 2.01
N ASP A 37 -3.56 -9.61 1.03
CA ASP A 37 -4.69 -10.49 0.78
C ASP A 37 -4.26 -11.89 0.29
N SER A 38 -3.12 -11.98 -0.40
CA SER A 38 -2.57 -13.22 -0.92
C SER A 38 -1.65 -13.94 0.09
N GLY A 39 -1.40 -13.36 1.26
CA GLY A 39 -0.46 -13.89 2.25
C GLY A 39 1.01 -13.79 1.86
N LEU A 40 1.35 -12.89 0.93
CA LEU A 40 2.71 -12.66 0.41
C LEU A 40 3.43 -11.61 1.26
N TYR A 41 3.61 -11.87 2.55
CA TYR A 41 4.08 -10.88 3.53
C TYR A 41 5.52 -10.38 3.29
N GLU A 42 6.39 -11.21 2.71
CA GLU A 42 7.74 -10.77 2.30
C GLU A 42 7.69 -9.71 1.19
N GLN A 43 6.75 -9.85 0.26
CA GLN A 43 6.56 -8.89 -0.82
C GLN A 43 5.87 -7.61 -0.33
N GLU A 44 4.98 -7.76 0.65
CA GLU A 44 4.36 -6.64 1.33
C GLU A 44 5.40 -5.80 2.08
N ALA A 45 6.38 -6.42 2.74
CA ALA A 45 7.46 -5.73 3.44
C ALA A 45 8.26 -4.79 2.52
N ASN A 46 8.45 -5.17 1.25
CA ASN A 46 9.15 -4.34 0.25
C ASN A 46 8.39 -3.07 -0.16
N CYS A 47 7.12 -2.92 0.25
CA CYS A 47 6.34 -1.71 0.05
C CYS A 47 6.64 -0.63 1.09
N TYR A 48 7.40 -0.98 2.14
CA TYR A 48 7.74 -0.11 3.25
C TYR A 48 9.24 0.23 3.23
N SER A 49 9.57 1.41 3.76
CA SER A 49 10.97 1.79 3.98
C SER A 49 11.56 1.00 5.16
N ASP A 50 12.88 0.81 5.17
CA ASP A 50 13.58 0.07 6.22
C ASP A 50 13.45 0.74 7.61
N ASP A 51 13.23 2.05 7.63
CA ASP A 51 13.02 2.88 8.82
C ASP A 51 11.53 3.07 9.18
N ALA A 52 10.61 2.42 8.47
CA ALA A 52 9.19 2.57 8.69
C ALA A 52 8.77 2.01 10.06
N LEU A 53 7.98 2.80 10.80
CA LEU A 53 7.35 2.43 12.05
C LEU A 53 5.85 2.23 11.85
N ILE A 54 5.31 1.14 12.39
CA ILE A 54 3.89 0.81 12.33
C ILE A 54 3.31 0.92 13.74
N HIS A 55 2.31 1.79 13.88
CA HIS A 55 1.54 1.98 15.10
C HIS A 55 0.09 1.55 14.86
N VAL A 56 -0.27 0.38 15.39
CA VAL A 56 -1.64 -0.15 15.40
C VAL A 56 -1.98 -0.63 16.81
N SER A 57 -3.27 -0.85 17.09
CA SER A 57 -3.76 -1.16 18.45
C SER A 57 -3.11 -2.37 19.14
N TRP A 58 -2.46 -3.25 18.39
CA TRP A 58 -1.83 -4.48 18.89
C TRP A 58 -0.33 -4.59 18.52
N TYR A 59 0.24 -3.60 17.85
CA TYR A 59 1.64 -3.59 17.45
C TYR A 59 2.18 -2.16 17.39
N ASP A 60 3.34 -1.95 18.01
CA ASP A 60 4.09 -0.71 17.97
C ASP A 60 5.57 -1.05 17.77
N GLY A 61 6.13 -0.68 16.62
CA GLY A 61 7.52 -1.00 16.30
C GLY A 61 7.86 -0.95 14.79
N PRO A 62 9.03 -1.48 14.41
CA PRO A 62 9.49 -1.50 13.01
C PRO A 62 8.59 -2.31 12.07
N ALA A 63 8.45 -1.87 10.83
CA ALA A 63 7.61 -2.56 9.84
C ALA A 63 8.03 -4.02 9.61
N THR A 64 9.33 -4.34 9.64
CA THR A 64 9.84 -5.71 9.54
C THR A 64 9.26 -6.65 10.59
N GLY A 65 9.26 -6.22 11.86
CA GLY A 65 8.68 -7.01 12.96
C GLY A 65 7.16 -7.11 12.89
N TYR A 66 6.48 -6.15 12.26
CA TYR A 66 5.04 -6.21 12.05
C TYR A 66 4.65 -7.35 11.11
N PHE A 67 5.32 -7.49 9.95
CA PHE A 67 4.97 -8.54 8.97
C PHE A 67 5.22 -9.96 9.50
N GLU A 68 6.24 -10.15 10.33
CA GLU A 68 6.47 -11.42 11.03
C GLU A 68 5.28 -11.79 11.95
N LYS A 69 4.73 -10.80 12.69
CA LYS A 69 3.57 -11.01 13.56
C LYS A 69 2.29 -11.28 12.76
N VAL A 70 2.08 -10.57 11.65
CA VAL A 70 0.94 -10.79 10.76
C VAL A 70 0.98 -12.19 10.15
N ALA A 71 2.16 -12.62 9.69
CA ALA A 71 2.38 -13.95 9.13
C ALA A 71 2.03 -15.05 10.14
N ALA A 72 2.49 -14.91 11.39
CA ALA A 72 2.20 -15.84 12.47
C ALA A 72 0.71 -15.88 12.87
N ALA A 73 0.00 -14.75 12.74
CA ALA A 73 -1.41 -14.64 13.09
C ALA A 73 -2.37 -15.12 11.99
N HIS A 74 -1.86 -15.55 10.82
CA HIS A 74 -2.67 -15.87 9.64
C HIS A 74 -3.68 -14.76 9.28
N GLY A 75 -3.27 -13.49 9.40
CA GLY A 75 -4.14 -12.30 9.33
C GLY A 75 -4.84 -12.00 7.99
N GLY A 76 -4.91 -12.95 7.06
CA GLY A 76 -5.50 -12.80 5.72
C GLY A 76 -7.02 -12.97 5.66
N GLY A 77 -7.75 -12.58 6.71
CA GLY A 77 -9.17 -12.91 6.90
C GLY A 77 -10.17 -12.08 6.08
N ALA A 78 -9.86 -10.81 5.81
CA ALA A 78 -10.75 -9.92 5.06
C ALA A 78 -10.07 -9.47 3.76
N LYS A 79 -10.61 -9.90 2.63
CA LYS A 79 -10.12 -9.48 1.31
C LYS A 79 -10.54 -8.05 1.04
N HIS A 80 -9.60 -7.19 0.71
CA HIS A 80 -9.87 -5.84 0.28
C HIS A 80 -10.53 -5.87 -1.10
N LYS A 81 -11.53 -5.00 -1.30
CA LYS A 81 -12.10 -4.77 -2.64
C LYS A 81 -11.10 -3.97 -3.48
N ILE A 82 -10.08 -4.64 -3.98
CA ILE A 82 -9.19 -4.06 -4.99
C ILE A 82 -10.01 -4.02 -6.28
N PHE A 83 -10.30 -2.82 -6.77
CA PHE A 83 -10.85 -2.67 -8.11
C PHE A 83 -9.77 -3.13 -9.08
N THR A 84 -9.88 -4.37 -9.56
CA THR A 84 -8.97 -4.95 -10.54
C THR A 84 -9.08 -4.18 -11.86
N ARG A 85 -8.40 -3.05 -11.96
CA ARG A 85 -7.95 -2.59 -13.27
C ARG A 85 -6.96 -3.65 -13.74
N ARG A 86 -7.11 -4.12 -14.98
CA ARG A 86 -6.23 -5.13 -15.61
C ARG A 86 -4.77 -4.65 -15.63
N TYR A 87 -4.07 -4.72 -14.50
CA TYR A 87 -2.62 -4.62 -14.46
C TYR A 87 -2.11 -6.04 -14.68
N GLY A 88 -2.09 -6.44 -15.95
CA GLY A 88 -1.36 -7.62 -16.37
C GLY A 88 0.09 -7.53 -15.88
N SER A 89 0.73 -8.69 -15.69
CA SER A 89 2.06 -8.94 -15.12
C SER A 89 3.24 -8.03 -15.51
N MET A 90 3.04 -7.08 -16.41
CA MET A 90 4.01 -6.12 -16.90
C MET A 90 4.19 -4.88 -15.99
N ALA A 91 3.14 -4.41 -15.31
CA ALA A 91 3.23 -3.24 -14.42
C ALA A 91 3.96 -3.58 -13.10
N ILE A 92 3.59 -4.70 -12.47
CA ILE A 92 4.27 -5.23 -11.27
C ILE A 92 5.76 -5.51 -11.54
N LYS A 93 6.11 -6.00 -12.74
CA LYS A 93 7.50 -6.21 -13.18
C LYS A 93 8.29 -4.91 -13.41
N ARG A 94 7.63 -3.75 -13.52
CA ARG A 94 8.28 -2.44 -13.65
C ARG A 94 8.62 -1.87 -12.27
N LEU A 95 7.74 -2.04 -11.29
CA LEU A 95 7.97 -1.64 -9.89
C LEU A 95 9.13 -2.42 -9.26
N LEU A 96 9.17 -3.75 -9.46
CA LEU A 96 10.32 -4.61 -9.07
C LEU A 96 11.64 -4.26 -9.79
N ARG A 97 11.60 -3.54 -10.91
CA ARG A 97 12.79 -3.12 -11.67
C ARG A 97 13.24 -1.69 -11.36
N CYS A 98 12.39 -0.88 -10.74
CA CYS A 98 12.72 0.47 -10.30
C CYS A 98 13.27 0.52 -8.86
N GLN A 99 13.29 -0.62 -8.14
CA GLN A 99 13.96 -0.79 -6.85
C GLN A 99 15.43 -1.28 -6.96
N LEU A 100 16.10 -1.04 -8.09
CA LEU A 100 17.55 -1.27 -8.27
C LEU A 100 18.25 0.00 -8.76
#